data_AF-A0A517V6Z7-F1
#
_entry.id   AF-A0A517V6Z7-F1
#
_cell.length_a   1.000
_cell.length_b   1.000
_cell.length_c   1.000
_cell.angle_alpha   90.00
_cell.angle_beta   90.00
_cell.angle_gamma   90.00
#
_symmetry.space_group_name_H-M   'P 1'
#
loop_
_entity.id
_entity.type
_entity.pdbx_description
1 polymer ?
#
loop_
_entity_poly.entity_id
_entity_poly.type
_entity_poly.pdbx_seq_one_letter_code
_entity_poly.pdbx_strand_id
1 'polypeptide(L)'
;MTPADLLGEFSFKIYEPPLSEMREDCRIYDLSDPAAVLMLIIDFETEVSMNGINNFLGNSSGQYAHETVAALQTIGAQTQAILLQKILIVAANAGMTHDAIQADRSGLEEFSITSFQELHGDKWDAASHEIQEIEAVIDYTEMMSCAESYVERYSAQIHQALGISLD
;
A
#
# COMPACT_ATOMS: atom_id res chain seq x y z
N MET A 1 21.87 -13.54 -4.36
CA MET A 1 20.94 -12.41 -4.53
C MET A 1 21.08 -11.52 -3.31
N THR A 2 21.28 -10.22 -3.46
CA THR A 2 21.28 -9.29 -2.31
C THR A 2 19.84 -9.09 -1.80
N PRO A 3 19.63 -8.58 -0.57
CA PRO A 3 18.29 -8.22 -0.11
C PRO A 3 17.57 -7.23 -1.04
N ALA A 4 18.31 -6.23 -1.56
CA ALA A 4 17.80 -5.30 -2.56
C ALA A 4 17.37 -6.00 -3.85
N ASP A 5 18.18 -6.91 -4.38
CA ASP A 5 17.83 -7.69 -5.58
C ASP A 5 16.59 -8.55 -5.34
N LEU A 6 16.46 -9.16 -4.16
CA LEU A 6 15.34 -10.03 -3.80
C LEU A 6 14.05 -9.22 -3.63
N LEU A 7 14.12 -8.05 -3.01
CA LEU A 7 12.99 -7.13 -2.90
C LEU A 7 12.54 -6.66 -4.29
N GLY A 8 13.48 -6.36 -5.18
CA GLY A 8 13.21 -6.00 -6.57
C GLY A 8 12.54 -7.13 -7.34
N GLU A 9 13.06 -8.36 -7.25
CA GLU A 9 12.41 -9.52 -7.88
C GLU A 9 10.99 -9.72 -7.32
N PHE A 10 10.84 -9.61 -6.00
CA PHE A 10 9.54 -9.74 -5.34
C PHE A 10 8.54 -8.70 -5.87
N SER A 11 8.92 -7.43 -5.99
CA SER A 11 8.02 -6.37 -6.45
C SER A 11 7.54 -6.55 -7.90
N PHE A 12 8.33 -7.17 -8.77
CA PHE A 12 7.85 -7.56 -10.10
C PHE A 12 6.88 -8.74 -10.03
N LYS A 13 7.11 -9.70 -9.13
CA LYS A 13 6.38 -10.97 -9.04
C LYS A 13 5.07 -10.89 -8.28
N ILE A 14 4.83 -9.86 -7.45
CA ILE A 14 3.55 -9.75 -6.70
C ILE A 14 2.30 -9.66 -7.59
N TYR A 15 2.49 -9.35 -8.89
CA TYR A 15 1.41 -9.26 -9.88
C TYR A 15 1.29 -10.52 -10.76
N GLU A 16 2.09 -11.55 -10.49
CA GLU A 16 2.05 -12.85 -11.18
C GLU A 16 1.72 -14.00 -10.21
N PRO A 17 1.09 -15.10 -10.68
CA PRO A 17 0.90 -16.28 -9.85
C PRO A 17 2.24 -16.87 -9.37
N PRO A 18 2.32 -17.40 -8.13
CA PRO A 18 1.21 -17.59 -7.19
C PRO A 18 0.94 -16.37 -6.28
N LEU A 19 1.77 -15.33 -6.32
CA LEU A 19 1.65 -14.20 -5.38
C LEU A 19 0.40 -13.35 -5.64
N SER A 20 0.04 -13.14 -6.92
CA SER A 20 -1.19 -12.43 -7.27
C SER A 20 -2.45 -13.06 -6.68
N GLU A 21 -2.47 -14.40 -6.55
CA GLU A 21 -3.59 -15.17 -6.01
C GLU A 21 -3.83 -14.88 -4.51
N MET A 22 -2.82 -14.41 -3.77
CA MET A 22 -2.98 -14.04 -2.36
C MET A 22 -3.99 -12.92 -2.14
N ARG A 23 -4.25 -12.08 -3.16
CA ARG A 23 -5.26 -11.01 -3.12
C ARG A 23 -6.66 -11.59 -3.28
N GLU A 24 -6.81 -12.53 -4.20
CA GLU A 24 -8.08 -13.20 -4.53
C GLU A 24 -8.52 -14.13 -3.38
N ASP A 25 -7.56 -14.78 -2.74
CA ASP A 25 -7.78 -15.70 -1.61
C ASP A 25 -7.91 -14.97 -0.25
N CYS A 26 -7.93 -13.63 -0.24
CA CYS A 26 -7.99 -12.83 0.99
C CYS A 26 -6.83 -13.12 1.97
N ARG A 27 -5.64 -13.51 1.48
CA ARG A 27 -4.46 -13.78 2.30
C ARG A 27 -3.56 -12.57 2.50
N ILE A 28 -3.77 -11.51 1.71
CA ILE A 28 -2.95 -10.29 1.74
C ILE A 28 -2.94 -9.56 3.10
N TYR A 29 -3.93 -9.79 3.97
CA TYR A 29 -3.97 -9.24 5.32
C TYR A 29 -3.35 -10.16 6.40
N ASP A 30 -2.81 -11.33 6.04
CA ASP A 30 -2.13 -12.20 7.00
C ASP A 30 -0.73 -11.69 7.33
N LEU A 31 -0.66 -10.80 8.33
CA LEU A 31 0.61 -10.20 8.78
C LEU A 31 1.59 -11.20 9.42
N SER A 32 1.22 -12.48 9.57
CA SER A 32 2.15 -13.54 9.96
C SER A 32 2.95 -14.10 8.78
N ASP A 33 2.49 -13.87 7.55
CA ASP A 33 3.17 -14.23 6.31
C ASP A 33 4.06 -13.06 5.84
N PRO A 34 5.40 -13.23 5.81
CA PRO A 34 6.32 -12.18 5.35
C PRO A 34 6.05 -11.70 3.92
N ALA A 35 5.50 -12.55 3.05
CA ALA A 35 5.14 -12.16 1.69
C ALA A 35 3.96 -11.18 1.70
N ALA A 36 2.92 -11.45 2.51
CA ALA A 36 1.76 -10.57 2.63
C ALA A 36 2.16 -9.19 3.19
N VAL A 37 3.04 -9.15 4.20
CA VAL A 37 3.61 -7.91 4.73
C VAL A 37 4.27 -7.09 3.61
N LEU A 38 5.14 -7.71 2.80
CA LEU A 38 5.82 -7.01 1.71
C LEU A 38 4.86 -6.57 0.60
N MET A 39 3.86 -7.38 0.26
CA MET A 39 2.84 -7.02 -0.73
C MET A 39 2.12 -5.72 -0.33
N LEU A 40 1.70 -5.59 0.94
CA LEU A 40 1.03 -4.38 1.44
C LEU A 40 1.94 -3.13 1.33
N ILE A 41 3.24 -3.28 1.57
CA ILE A 41 4.21 -2.17 1.48
C ILE A 41 4.43 -1.75 0.03
N ILE A 42 4.60 -2.73 -0.87
CA ILE A 42 4.85 -2.47 -2.28
C ILE A 42 3.61 -1.90 -2.96
N ASP A 43 2.41 -2.40 -2.64
CA ASP A 43 1.16 -1.83 -3.15
C ASP A 43 0.99 -0.38 -2.71
N PHE A 44 1.29 -0.10 -1.43
CA PHE A 44 1.20 1.25 -0.91
C PHE A 44 2.14 2.20 -1.66
N GLU A 45 3.42 1.84 -1.79
CA GLU A 45 4.40 2.66 -2.52
C GLU A 45 4.02 2.82 -4.00
N THR A 46 3.63 1.72 -4.66
CA THR A 46 3.25 1.73 -6.08
C THR A 46 2.04 2.61 -6.31
N GLU A 47 0.98 2.45 -5.52
CA GLU A 47 -0.27 3.20 -5.72
C GLU A 47 -0.11 4.67 -5.39
N VAL A 48 0.64 5.01 -4.33
CA VAL A 48 0.88 6.41 -3.99
C VAL A 48 1.80 7.07 -5.01
N SER A 49 2.85 6.39 -5.48
CA SER A 49 3.75 6.95 -6.51
C SER A 49 3.05 7.15 -7.86
N MET A 50 2.14 6.24 -8.24
CA MET A 50 1.41 6.32 -9.51
C MET A 50 0.25 7.30 -9.47
N ASN A 51 -0.56 7.25 -8.41
CA ASN A 51 -1.88 7.88 -8.37
C ASN A 51 -2.04 8.88 -7.21
N GLY A 52 -1.09 8.94 -6.29
CA GLY A 52 -1.18 9.77 -5.09
C GLY A 52 -2.06 9.17 -3.98
N ILE A 53 -1.84 9.64 -2.77
CA ILE A 53 -2.44 9.09 -1.55
C ILE A 53 -3.98 9.13 -1.51
N ASN A 54 -4.61 10.17 -2.08
CA ASN A 54 -6.07 10.26 -2.11
C ASN A 54 -6.68 9.15 -2.98
N ASN A 55 -6.03 8.82 -4.09
CA ASN A 55 -6.47 7.72 -4.95
C ASN A 55 -6.16 6.36 -4.32
N PHE A 56 -5.02 6.22 -3.63
CA PHE A 56 -4.73 5.03 -2.83
C PHE A 56 -5.87 4.73 -1.84
N LEU A 57 -6.30 5.71 -1.04
CA LEU A 57 -7.39 5.53 -0.07
C LEU A 57 -8.70 5.03 -0.69
N GLY A 58 -8.91 5.29 -1.98
CA GLY A 58 -10.10 4.93 -2.71
C GLY A 58 -9.94 3.77 -3.68
N ASN A 59 -8.78 3.11 -3.78
CA ASN A 59 -8.58 1.98 -4.68
C ASN A 59 -8.61 0.63 -3.93
N SER A 60 -8.47 -0.47 -4.66
CA SER A 60 -8.51 -1.83 -4.09
C SER A 60 -7.39 -2.12 -3.09
N SER A 61 -6.27 -1.40 -3.15
CA SER A 61 -5.17 -1.53 -2.19
C SER A 61 -5.48 -0.75 -0.91
N GLY A 62 -6.12 0.42 -1.04
CA GLY A 62 -6.54 1.25 0.08
C GLY A 62 -7.55 0.61 1.03
N GLN A 63 -8.29 -0.41 0.59
CA GLN A 63 -9.16 -1.18 1.49
C GLN A 63 -8.38 -1.82 2.65
N TYR A 64 -7.08 -2.06 2.47
CA TYR A 64 -6.17 -2.63 3.47
C TYR A 64 -5.30 -1.59 4.16
N ALA A 65 -5.66 -0.30 4.14
CA ALA A 65 -4.77 0.74 4.65
C ALA A 65 -4.44 0.59 6.15
N HIS A 66 -5.33 0.01 6.95
CA HIS A 66 -5.05 -0.28 8.36
C HIS A 66 -4.03 -1.43 8.51
N GLU A 67 -4.12 -2.45 7.67
CA GLU A 67 -3.16 -3.53 7.57
C GLU A 67 -1.82 -3.00 7.05
N THR A 68 -1.81 -2.06 6.11
CA THR A 68 -0.60 -1.35 5.65
C THR A 68 0.07 -0.61 6.81
N VAL A 69 -0.68 0.05 7.71
CA VAL A 69 -0.11 0.66 8.93
C VAL A 69 0.59 -0.40 9.79
N ALA A 70 -0.05 -1.56 9.99
CA ALA A 70 0.53 -2.65 10.77
C ALA A 70 1.74 -3.32 10.07
N ALA A 71 1.73 -3.39 8.73
CA ALA A 71 2.86 -3.84 7.93
C ALA A 71 4.06 -2.88 8.08
N LEU A 72 3.82 -1.56 8.03
CA LEU A 72 4.86 -0.54 8.26
C LEU A 72 5.50 -0.69 9.65
N GLN A 73 4.68 -0.94 10.68
CA GLN A 73 5.18 -1.25 12.02
C GLN A 73 6.02 -2.53 12.03
N THR A 74 5.57 -3.57 11.34
CA THR A 74 6.22 -4.89 11.26
C THR A 74 7.60 -4.82 10.60
N ILE A 75 7.76 -4.03 9.54
CA ILE A 75 9.07 -3.83 8.88
C ILE A 75 9.99 -2.87 9.66
N GLY A 76 9.47 -2.18 10.67
CA GLY A 76 10.21 -1.21 11.48
C GLY A 76 10.12 0.25 11.02
N ALA A 77 9.30 0.55 10.01
CA ALA A 77 9.04 1.90 9.49
C ALA A 77 8.04 2.66 10.39
N GLN A 78 8.41 2.88 11.65
CA GLN A 78 7.51 3.40 12.69
C GLN A 78 7.02 4.82 12.40
N THR A 79 7.89 5.69 11.86
CA THR A 79 7.53 7.07 11.51
C THR A 79 6.46 7.08 10.42
N GLN A 80 6.64 6.27 9.38
CA GLN A 80 5.73 6.14 8.25
C GLN A 80 4.39 5.54 8.69
N ALA A 81 4.41 4.53 9.58
CA ALA A 81 3.18 3.99 10.17
C ALA A 81 2.37 5.07 10.92
N ILE A 82 3.04 5.93 11.68
CA ILE A 82 2.39 7.05 12.39
C ILE A 82 1.80 8.07 11.40
N LEU A 83 2.53 8.40 10.34
CA LEU A 83 2.07 9.36 9.32
C LEU A 83 0.87 8.82 8.54
N LEU A 84 0.91 7.55 8.09
CA LEU A 84 -0.22 6.91 7.43
C LEU A 84 -1.42 6.82 8.39
N GLN A 85 -1.21 6.48 9.66
CA GLN A 85 -2.30 6.47 10.65
C GLN A 85 -2.93 7.86 10.83
N LYS A 86 -2.16 8.94 10.80
CA LYS A 86 -2.68 10.32 10.83
C LYS A 86 -3.51 10.63 9.59
N ILE A 87 -3.04 10.25 8.40
CA ILE A 87 -3.78 10.39 7.14
C ILE A 87 -5.15 9.70 7.24
N LEU A 88 -5.19 8.46 7.75
CA LEU A 88 -6.44 7.72 7.93
C LEU A 88 -7.39 8.41 8.92
N ILE A 89 -6.87 9.04 9.97
CA ILE A 89 -7.68 9.81 10.93
C ILE A 89 -8.28 11.06 10.27
N VAL A 90 -7.48 11.81 9.50
CA VAL A 90 -7.96 12.99 8.76
C VAL A 90 -9.06 12.60 7.78
N ALA A 91 -8.82 11.54 7.00
CA ALA A 91 -9.79 11.01 6.04
C ALA A 91 -11.10 10.59 6.74
N ALA A 92 -11.00 9.81 7.83
CA ALA A 92 -12.17 9.36 8.58
C ALA A 92 -12.97 10.52 9.18
N ASN A 93 -12.31 11.53 9.75
CA ASN A 93 -12.97 12.72 10.31
C ASN A 93 -13.76 13.52 9.26
N ALA A 94 -13.29 13.50 8.00
CA ALA A 94 -13.96 14.14 6.88
C ALA A 94 -15.01 13.24 6.19
N GLY A 95 -15.19 12.00 6.65
CA GLY A 95 -16.04 10.99 5.99
C GLY A 95 -15.49 10.48 4.66
N MET A 96 -14.20 10.74 4.38
CA MET A 96 -13.46 10.26 3.20
C MET A 96 -13.01 8.81 3.41
N THR A 97 -13.99 7.90 3.53
CA THR A 97 -13.75 6.46 3.69
C THR A 97 -13.62 5.78 2.32
N HIS A 98 -12.97 4.62 2.26
CA HIS A 98 -12.90 3.80 1.05
C HIS A 98 -14.30 3.59 0.44
N ASP A 99 -15.28 3.20 1.25
CA ASP A 99 -16.65 2.96 0.80
C ASP A 99 -17.34 4.24 0.29
N ALA A 100 -17.10 5.39 0.94
CA ALA A 100 -17.63 6.67 0.47
C ALA A 100 -17.02 7.07 -0.88
N ILE A 101 -15.71 6.84 -1.07
CA ILE A 101 -15.03 7.09 -2.34
C ILE A 101 -15.57 6.15 -3.42
N GLN A 102 -15.70 4.85 -3.12
CA GLN A 102 -16.24 3.85 -4.05
C GLN A 102 -17.71 4.10 -4.41
N ALA A 103 -18.53 4.60 -3.48
CA ALA A 103 -19.90 4.98 -3.75
C ALA A 103 -19.97 6.08 -4.83
N ASP A 104 -19.10 7.10 -4.73
CA ASP A 104 -19.01 8.16 -5.75
C ASP A 104 -18.49 7.59 -7.10
N ARG A 105 -17.66 6.53 -7.09
CA ARG A 105 -17.19 5.82 -8.31
C ARG A 105 -18.23 4.91 -8.96
N SER A 106 -19.25 4.47 -8.22
CA SER A 106 -20.17 3.37 -8.59
C SER A 106 -21.04 3.60 -9.84
N GLY A 107 -20.92 4.76 -10.50
CA GLY A 107 -21.60 5.11 -11.74
C GLY A 107 -20.69 5.40 -12.94
N LEU A 108 -19.37 5.23 -12.79
CA LEU A 108 -18.43 5.45 -13.89
C LEU A 108 -18.47 4.27 -14.88
N GLU A 109 -18.36 4.58 -16.17
CA GLU A 109 -18.15 3.55 -17.19
C GLU A 109 -16.80 2.86 -16.97
N GLU A 110 -16.75 1.57 -17.24
CA GLU A 110 -15.50 0.81 -17.27
C GLU A 110 -14.52 1.52 -18.22
N PHE A 111 -13.27 1.70 -17.80
CA PHE A 111 -12.21 2.48 -18.48
C PHE A 111 -12.34 4.01 -18.47
N SER A 112 -13.30 4.59 -17.73
CA SER A 112 -13.34 6.04 -17.54
C SER A 112 -12.09 6.52 -16.79
N ILE A 113 -11.33 7.42 -17.42
CA ILE A 113 -10.21 8.11 -16.79
C ILE A 113 -10.78 9.34 -16.10
N THR A 114 -10.72 9.35 -14.77
CA THR A 114 -11.10 10.49 -13.93
C THR A 114 -10.07 10.70 -12.83
N SER A 115 -9.87 11.94 -12.43
CA SER A 115 -9.08 12.30 -11.26
C SER A 115 -9.95 12.37 -10.00
N PHE A 116 -9.31 12.33 -8.84
CA PHE A 116 -9.97 12.50 -7.55
C PHE A 116 -10.79 13.81 -7.48
N GLN A 117 -10.24 14.91 -8.00
CA GLN A 117 -10.92 16.20 -8.00
C GLN A 117 -12.12 16.23 -8.96
N GLU A 118 -12.01 15.61 -10.15
CA GLU A 118 -13.13 15.52 -11.09
C GLU A 118 -14.28 14.67 -10.53
N LEU A 119 -13.95 13.63 -9.77
CA LEU A 119 -14.93 12.71 -9.20
C LEU A 119 -15.64 13.27 -7.97
N HIS A 120 -14.90 13.93 -7.08
CA HIS A 120 -15.40 14.33 -5.76
C HIS A 120 -15.67 15.83 -5.62
N GLY A 121 -15.27 16.65 -6.61
CA GLY A 121 -15.37 18.10 -6.54
C GLY A 121 -14.62 18.67 -5.33
N ASP A 122 -15.24 19.61 -4.63
CA ASP A 122 -14.69 20.30 -3.45
C ASP A 122 -15.03 19.62 -2.11
N LYS A 123 -15.78 18.51 -2.15
CA LYS A 123 -16.32 17.79 -0.98
C LYS A 123 -15.27 17.51 0.10
N TRP A 124 -14.04 17.20 -0.32
CA TRP A 124 -12.94 16.82 0.56
C TRP A 124 -11.69 17.67 0.38
N ASP A 125 -11.75 18.82 -0.30
CA ASP A 125 -10.57 19.64 -0.60
C ASP A 125 -9.71 19.95 0.64
N ALA A 126 -10.34 20.32 1.76
CA ALA A 126 -9.63 20.60 3.00
C ALA A 126 -8.91 19.36 3.56
N ALA A 127 -9.58 18.20 3.56
CA ALA A 127 -9.00 16.95 4.04
C ALA A 127 -7.90 16.44 3.10
N SER A 128 -8.13 16.51 1.78
CA SER A 128 -7.16 16.16 0.75
C SER A 128 -5.90 17.03 0.83
N HIS A 129 -6.04 18.33 1.13
CA HIS A 129 -4.91 19.22 1.32
C HIS A 129 -4.08 18.82 2.55
N GLU A 130 -4.73 18.63 3.70
CA GLU A 130 -4.03 18.21 4.93
C GLU A 130 -3.36 16.83 4.77
N ILE A 131 -4.02 15.89 4.10
CA ILE A 131 -3.45 14.57 3.77
C ILE A 131 -2.19 14.71 2.92
N GLN A 132 -2.20 15.57 1.89
CA GLN A 132 -1.03 15.82 1.04
C GLN A 132 0.12 16.46 1.81
N GLU A 133 -0.15 17.36 2.77
CA GLU A 133 0.89 17.93 3.62
C GLU A 133 1.54 16.88 4.54
N ILE A 134 0.76 15.92 5.06
CA ILE A 134 1.28 14.81 5.86
C ILE A 134 2.06 13.82 4.99
N GLU A 135 1.55 13.51 3.79
CA GLU A 135 2.20 12.60 2.84
C GLU A 135 3.54 13.15 2.35
N ALA A 136 3.63 14.45 2.11
CA ALA A 136 4.85 15.10 1.62
C ALA A 136 6.07 14.98 2.57
N VAL A 137 5.85 14.59 3.83
CA VAL A 137 6.92 14.34 4.81
C VAL A 137 7.16 12.85 5.08
N ILE A 138 6.48 11.94 4.37
CA ILE A 138 6.78 10.51 4.40
C ILE A 138 8.11 10.27 3.70
N ASP A 139 9.07 9.73 4.42
CA ASP A 139 10.33 9.27 3.83
C ASP A 139 10.16 7.86 3.26
N TYR A 140 9.84 7.79 1.97
CA TYR A 140 9.73 6.53 1.22
C TYR A 140 11.09 5.83 1.04
N THR A 141 12.21 6.56 1.10
CA THR A 141 13.54 5.94 0.99
C THR A 141 13.87 5.17 2.26
N GLU A 142 13.61 5.76 3.43
CA GLU A 142 13.71 5.06 4.72
C GLU A 142 12.75 3.87 4.77
N MET A 143 11.50 4.05 4.32
CA MET A 143 10.51 2.97 4.26
C MET A 143 11.01 1.76 3.47
N MET A 144 11.56 1.98 2.28
CA MET A 144 12.07 0.90 1.43
C MET A 144 13.36 0.30 1.98
N SER A 145 14.17 1.07 2.72
CA SER A 145 15.33 0.55 3.45
C SER A 145 14.91 -0.39 4.60
N CYS A 146 13.81 -0.09 5.28
CA CYS A 146 13.19 -1.00 6.26
C CYS A 146 12.65 -2.27 5.59
N ALA A 147 12.00 -2.15 4.43
CA ALA A 147 11.54 -3.30 3.65
C ALA A 147 12.70 -4.20 3.22
N GLU A 148 13.82 -3.63 2.76
CA GLU A 148 15.03 -4.38 2.43
C GLU A 148 15.59 -5.14 3.64
N SER A 149 15.66 -4.48 4.80
CA SER A 149 16.09 -5.11 6.07
C SER A 149 15.14 -6.24 6.51
N TYR A 150 13.84 -6.09 6.22
CA TYR A 150 12.84 -7.12 6.47
C TYR A 150 13.03 -8.32 5.54
N VAL A 151 13.28 -8.08 4.25
CA VAL A 151 13.62 -9.12 3.26
C VAL A 151 14.87 -9.89 3.69
N GLU A 152 15.91 -9.21 4.18
CA GLU A 152 17.10 -9.88 4.71
C GLU A 152 16.75 -10.84 5.85
N ARG A 153 15.93 -10.38 6.81
CA ARG A 153 15.51 -11.17 7.97
C ARG A 153 14.67 -12.39 7.60
N TYR A 154 13.80 -12.26 6.61
CA TYR A 154 12.85 -13.31 6.18
C TYR A 154 13.24 -13.95 4.84
N SER A 155 14.52 -13.88 4.48
CA SER A 155 15.02 -14.28 3.16
C SER A 155 14.53 -15.67 2.74
N ALA A 156 14.53 -16.67 3.64
CA ALA A 156 14.08 -18.01 3.31
C ALA A 156 12.60 -18.09 2.91
N GLN A 157 11.73 -17.38 3.63
CA GLN A 157 10.31 -17.32 3.34
C GLN A 157 10.05 -16.58 2.03
N ILE A 158 10.80 -15.50 1.75
CA ILE A 158 10.65 -14.74 0.51
C ILE A 158 11.13 -15.54 -0.71
N HIS A 159 12.26 -16.26 -0.60
CA HIS A 159 12.69 -17.18 -1.66
C HIS A 159 11.65 -18.27 -1.92
N GLN A 160 11.10 -18.87 -0.84
CA GLN A 160 10.05 -19.87 -0.96
C GLN A 160 8.80 -19.31 -1.65
N ALA A 161 8.37 -18.11 -1.28
CA ALA A 161 7.23 -17.43 -1.88
C ALA A 161 7.44 -17.15 -3.38
N LEU A 162 8.69 -16.89 -3.79
CA LEU A 162 9.08 -16.71 -5.19
C LEU A 162 9.37 -18.02 -5.94
N GLY A 163 9.31 -19.18 -5.27
CA GLY A 163 9.67 -20.47 -5.87
C GLY A 163 11.17 -20.60 -6.21
N ILE A 164 12.04 -19.82 -5.57
CA ILE A 164 13.49 -19.83 -5.78
C ILE A 164 14.13 -20.81 -4.79
N SER A 165 14.94 -21.77 -5.27
CA SER A 165 15.70 -22.69 -4.41
C SER A 165 16.86 -21.95 -3.73
N LEU A 166 17.01 -22.16 -2.42
CA LEU A 166 18.18 -21.76 -1.65
C LEU A 166 19.20 -22.91 -1.67
N ASP A 167 20.01 -22.98 -2.73
CA ASP A 167 21.13 -23.92 -2.83
C ASP A 167 22.38 -23.42 -2.08
#